data_AF-A0A8C0W7V7-F1
#
_entry.id   AF-A0A8C0W7V7-F1
#
_cell.length_a   1.000
_cell.length_b   1.000
_cell.length_c   1.000
_cell.angle_alpha   90.00
_cell.angle_beta   90.00
_cell.angle_gamma   90.00
#
_symmetry.space_group_name_H-M   'P 1'
#
loop_
_entity.id
_entity.type
_entity.pdbx_description
1 polymer ?
#
loop_
_entity_poly.entity_id
_entity_poly.type
_entity_poly.pdbx_seq_one_letter_code
_entity_poly.pdbx_strand_id
1 'polypeptide(L)' 'MSGSAGATTGKKVVQQLGWRPGSTSRGHPSNCRLETMLSAECQHDPLLTGVPLSTNPFRSQKVCSSV' A
#
# COMPACT_ATOMS: atom_id res chain seq x y z
N MET A 1 44.79 9.81 10.01
CA MET A 1 43.67 10.59 10.58
C MET A 1 42.40 9.74 10.45
N SER A 2 42.11 8.89 11.45
CA SER A 2 40.93 8.03 11.47
C SER A 2 40.28 8.20 12.83
N GLY A 3 39.16 8.92 12.89
CA GLY A 3 38.52 9.23 14.19
C GLY A 3 37.31 10.16 14.16
N SER A 4 36.77 10.51 12.99
CA SER A 4 35.70 11.53 12.91
C SER A 4 34.36 11.01 12.36
N ALA A 5 34.35 9.91 11.58
CA ALA A 5 33.15 9.41 10.93
C ALA A 5 32.14 8.74 11.89
N GLY A 6 32.62 8.07 12.94
CA GLY A 6 31.76 7.39 13.92
C GLY A 6 31.02 8.37 14.85
N ALA A 7 31.69 9.45 15.27
CA ALA A 7 31.12 10.42 16.20
C ALA A 7 30.03 11.30 15.56
N THR A 8 30.15 11.61 14.27
CA THR A 8 29.13 12.36 13.52
C THR A 8 27.92 11.50 13.18
N THR A 9 28.14 10.22 12.84
CA THR A 9 27.07 9.24 12.60
C THR A 9 26.26 8.99 13.87
N GLY A 10 26.91 8.79 15.01
CA GLY A 10 26.24 8.57 16.30
C GLY A 10 25.35 9.74 16.71
N LYS A 11 25.79 10.98 16.48
CA LYS A 11 24.99 12.18 16.78
C LYS A 11 23.71 12.27 15.93
N LYS A 12 23.77 11.91 14.65
CA LYS A 12 22.59 11.88 13.77
C LYS A 12 21.58 10.82 14.21
N VAL A 13 22.06 9.65 14.63
CA VAL A 13 21.20 8.56 15.13
C VAL A 13 20.52 8.95 16.43
N VAL A 14 21.27 9.50 17.39
CA VAL A 14 20.71 9.98 18.67
C VAL A 14 19.70 11.10 18.44
N GLN A 15 20.00 12.03 17.53
CA GLN A 15 19.08 13.10 17.16
C GLN A 15 17.81 12.52 16.52
N GLN A 16 17.92 11.61 15.56
CA GLN A 16 16.78 10.94 14.93
C GLN A 16 15.92 10.16 15.94
N LEU A 17 16.55 9.48 16.91
CA LEU A 17 15.85 8.79 17.99
C LEU A 17 15.16 9.77 18.94
N GLY A 18 15.77 10.92 19.23
CA GLY A 18 15.16 12.00 20.01
C GLY A 18 13.93 12.62 19.32
N TRP A 19 13.91 12.67 17.99
CA TRP A 19 12.75 13.11 17.19
C TRP A 19 11.67 12.04 17.00
N ARG A 20 11.96 10.77 17.29
CA ARG A 20 10.99 9.67 17.25
C ARG A 20 10.54 9.36 18.69
N PRO A 21 9.64 10.17 19.29
CA PRO A 21 9.07 9.83 20.59
C PRO A 21 8.47 8.44 20.50
N GLY A 22 8.80 7.61 21.50
CA GLY A 22 8.56 6.17 21.56
C GLY A 22 7.52 5.70 20.57
N SER A 23 8.00 5.22 19.41
CA SER A 23 7.17 4.62 18.37
C SER A 23 6.61 3.34 18.94
N THR A 24 5.61 3.50 19.80
CA THR A 24 4.88 2.43 20.42
C THR A 24 4.12 1.85 19.26
N SER A 25 4.63 0.76 18.71
CA SER A 25 3.86 -0.14 17.85
C SER A 25 2.76 -0.75 18.72
N ARG A 26 1.78 0.07 19.10
CA ARG A 26 0.50 -0.43 19.57
C ARG A 26 -0.11 -1.07 18.33
N GLY A 27 -0.02 -2.39 18.23
CA GLY A 27 -0.94 -3.10 17.35
C GLY A 27 -2.37 -2.72 17.77
N HIS A 28 -3.26 -2.26 16.89
CA HIS A 28 -3.07 -1.93 15.49
C HIS A 28 -4.28 -1.11 14.99
N PRO A 29 -4.47 0.18 15.38
CA PRO A 29 -5.53 0.99 14.78
C PRO A 29 -5.33 1.15 13.27
N SER A 30 -4.08 1.07 12.81
CA SER A 30 -3.73 1.03 11.39
C SER A 30 -4.15 -0.26 10.69
N ASN A 31 -4.18 -1.44 11.34
CA ASN A 31 -4.60 -2.67 10.65
C ASN A 31 -6.11 -2.66 10.55
N CYS A 32 -6.83 -2.34 11.63
CA CYS A 32 -8.28 -2.20 11.55
C CYS A 32 -8.67 -1.20 10.44
N ARG A 33 -7.94 -0.09 10.31
CA ARG A 33 -8.16 0.88 9.22
C ARG A 33 -7.82 0.32 7.84
N LEU A 34 -6.69 -0.37 7.69
CA LEU A 34 -6.28 -0.97 6.41
C LEU A 34 -7.22 -2.10 5.98
N GLU A 35 -7.60 -2.99 6.89
CA GLU A 35 -8.56 -4.07 6.67
C GLU A 35 -9.94 -3.52 6.27
N THR A 36 -10.41 -2.47 6.96
CA THR A 36 -11.70 -1.84 6.63
C THR A 36 -11.65 -1.17 5.24
N MET A 37 -10.54 -0.48 4.93
CA MET A 37 -10.36 0.14 3.62
C MET A 37 -10.26 -0.91 2.50
N LEU A 38 -9.50 -1.98 2.71
CA LEU A 38 -9.35 -3.07 1.76
C LEU A 38 -10.68 -3.78 1.53
N SER A 39 -11.42 -4.10 2.59
CA SER A 39 -12.71 -4.77 2.47
C SER A 39 -13.75 -3.96 1.69
N ALA A 40 -13.73 -2.63 1.82
CA ALA A 40 -14.62 -1.75 1.05
C ALA A 40 -14.22 -1.70 -0.43
N GLU A 41 -12.92 -1.55 -0.72
CA GLU A 41 -12.43 -1.41 -2.10
C GLU A 41 -12.49 -2.73 -2.87
N CYS A 42 -12.28 -3.87 -2.19
CA CYS A 42 -12.34 -5.20 -2.80
C CYS A 42 -13.70 -5.52 -3.44
N GLN A 43 -14.81 -4.92 -2.97
CA GLN A 43 -16.14 -5.10 -3.57
C GLN A 43 -16.28 -4.40 -4.92
N HIS A 44 -15.43 -3.42 -5.20
CA HIS A 44 -15.45 -2.64 -6.43
C HIS A 44 -14.26 -2.93 -7.34
N ASP A 45 -13.27 -3.71 -6.88
CA ASP A 45 -12.14 -4.14 -7.68
C ASP A 45 -12.61 -5.15 -8.76
N PRO A 46 -12.57 -4.77 -10.06
CA PRO A 46 -12.96 -5.65 -11.16
C PRO A 46 -12.10 -6.91 -11.29
N LEU A 47 -10.87 -6.89 -10.76
CA LEU A 47 -9.95 -8.01 -10.79
C LEU A 47 -10.27 -9.04 -9.70
N LEU A 48 -10.85 -8.60 -8.58
CA LEU A 48 -11.24 -9.48 -7.48
C LEU A 48 -12.67 -10.02 -7.64
N THR A 49 -13.58 -9.18 -8.13
CA THR A 49 -15.02 -9.53 -8.28
C THR A 49 -15.37 -10.09 -9.66
N GLY A 50 -14.51 -9.85 -10.65
CA GLY A 50 -14.82 -10.11 -12.05
C GLY A 50 -15.85 -9.12 -12.59
N VAL A 51 -15.82 -8.90 -13.90
CA VAL A 51 -16.82 -8.08 -14.60
C VAL A 51 -17.53 -8.89 -15.68
N PRO A 52 -18.84 -8.68 -15.89
CA PRO A 52 -19.56 -9.30 -16.98
C PRO A 52 -18.90 -9.01 -18.32
N LEU A 53 -18.95 -9.97 -19.24
CA LEU A 53 -18.31 -9.84 -20.54
C LEU A 53 -18.79 -8.58 -21.29
N SER A 54 -20.06 -8.20 -21.17
CA SER A 54 -20.64 -6.99 -21.77
C SER A 54 -20.03 -5.69 -21.26
N THR A 55 -19.61 -5.67 -20.00
CA THR A 55 -19.11 -4.48 -19.29
C THR A 55 -17.59 -4.45 -19.24
N ASN A 56 -16.92 -5.55 -19.64
CA ASN A 56 -15.47 -5.61 -19.77
C ASN A 56 -15.01 -4.77 -20.99
N PRO A 57 -14.20 -3.70 -20.78
CA PRO A 57 -13.69 -2.89 -21.88
C PRO A 57 -12.65 -3.62 -22.75
N PHE A 58 -12.04 -4.69 -22.24
CA PHE A 58 -11.09 -5.55 -22.96
C PHE A 58 -11.75 -6.75 -23.65
N ARG A 59 -13.09 -6.84 -23.68
CA ARG A 59 -13.78 -7.94 -24.36
C ARG A 59 -13.48 -7.92 -25.85
N SER A 60 -13.32 -9.10 -26.44
CA SER A 60 -13.29 -9.24 -27.90
C SER A 60 -14.63 -8.79 -28.49
N GLN A 61 -14.60 -7.97 -29.55
CA GLN A 61 -15.81 -7.58 -30.27
C GLN A 61 -16.39 -8.80 -30.99
N LYS A 62 -17.63 -9.15 -30.64
CA LYS A 62 -18.43 -10.08 -31.44
C LYS A 62 -19.00 -9.30 -32.62
N VAL A 63 -18.37 -9.44 -33.79
CA VAL A 63 -18.98 -9.03 -35.05
C VAL A 63 -20.01 -10.08 -35.45
N CYS A 64 -21.29 -9.70 -35.47
CA CYS A 64 -22.34 -10.57 -35.97
C CYS A 64 -22.24 -10.57 -37.50
N SER A 65 -21.87 -11.71 -38.08
CA SER A 65 -21.92 -11.87 -39.54
C SER A 65 -23.38 -12.15 -39.91
N SER A 66 -24.05 -11.18 -40.54
CA SER A 66 -25.39 -11.38 -41.07
C SER A 66 -25.35 -12.37 -42.24
N VAL A 67 -26.00 -13.53 -42.07
CA VAL A 67 -26.41 -14.45 -43.15
C VAL A 67 -27.90 -14.24 -43.37
#